data_AF-A0A9X4KFD8-F1
#
_entry.id   AF-A0A9X4KFD8-F1
#
_cell.length_a   1.000
_cell.length_b   1.000
_cell.length_c   1.000
_cell.angle_alpha   90.00
_cell.angle_beta   90.00
_cell.angle_gamma   90.00
#
_symmetry.space_group_name_H-M   'P 1'
#
loop_
_entity.id
_entity.type
_entity.pdbx_description
1 polymer ?
#
loop_
_entity_poly.entity_id
_entity_poly.type
_entity_poly.pdbx_seq_one_letter_code
_entity_poly.pdbx_strand_id
1 'polypeptide(L)'
;MDERQLDELLRGYDEVERIQKSTGRHFSELDGSELRMETDGVPRMVSAPFFTGGSVSIYKHHRFAEMVPHKHEFLELNYMYAGNCRQHVAGRPLKLREGGAVPARPRRDASDR
;
A
#
# COMPACT_ATOMS: atom_id res chain seq x y z
N MET A 1 -8.37 -14.64 17.37
CA MET A 1 -9.25 -14.23 16.26
C MET A 1 -9.44 -15.42 15.36
N ASP A 2 -10.67 -15.75 15.00
CA ASP A 2 -10.97 -16.82 14.03
C ASP A 2 -11.11 -16.27 12.59
N GLU A 3 -11.30 -17.16 11.61
CA GLU A 3 -11.41 -16.78 10.20
C GLU A 3 -12.62 -15.89 9.89
N ARG A 4 -13.74 -16.08 10.59
CA ARG A 4 -14.95 -15.27 10.39
C ARG A 4 -14.74 -13.87 10.93
N GLN A 5 -14.16 -13.77 12.13
CA GLN A 5 -13.78 -12.50 12.73
C GLN A 5 -12.77 -11.75 11.84
N LEU A 6 -11.84 -12.47 11.21
CA LEU A 6 -10.91 -11.87 10.22
C LEU A 6 -11.65 -11.34 8.99
N ASP A 7 -12.55 -12.13 8.41
CA ASP A 7 -13.32 -11.72 7.22
C ASP A 7 -14.19 -10.50 7.52
N GLU A 8 -14.87 -10.48 8.67
CA GLU A 8 -15.65 -9.33 9.14
C GLU A 8 -14.77 -8.07 9.30
N LEU A 9 -13.59 -8.23 9.91
CA LEU A 9 -12.63 -7.13 10.08
C LEU A 9 -12.14 -6.58 8.74
N LEU A 10 -11.73 -7.45 7.81
CA LEU A 10 -11.20 -7.06 6.50
C LEU A 10 -12.26 -6.44 5.59
N ARG A 11 -13.52 -6.87 5.72
CA ARG A 11 -14.64 -6.31 4.94
C ARG A 11 -15.10 -4.96 5.47
N GLY A 12 -15.04 -4.75 6.79
CA GLY A 12 -15.44 -3.52 7.46
C GLY A 12 -14.72 -2.27 6.93
N TYR A 13 -15.39 -1.12 7.05
CA TYR A 13 -14.79 0.18 6.74
C TYR A 13 -14.12 0.78 7.98
N ASP A 14 -12.87 1.20 7.83
CA ASP A 14 -12.19 2.07 8.80
C ASP A 14 -12.56 3.54 8.54
N GLU A 15 -12.01 4.45 9.34
CA GLU A 15 -12.30 5.88 9.24
C GLU A 15 -11.85 6.46 7.90
N VAL A 16 -10.67 6.07 7.42
CA VAL A 16 -10.11 6.54 6.16
C VAL A 16 -10.99 6.11 5.00
N GLU A 17 -11.44 4.86 4.96
CA GLU A 17 -12.34 4.37 3.93
C GLU A 17 -13.69 5.10 3.93
N ARG A 18 -14.23 5.47 5.10
CA ARG A 18 -15.46 6.27 5.16
C ARG A 18 -15.25 7.66 4.55
N ILE A 19 -14.11 8.30 4.82
CA ILE A 19 -13.74 9.60 4.25
C ILE A 19 -13.52 9.48 2.74
N GLN A 20 -12.76 8.50 2.28
CA GLN A 20 -12.50 8.28 0.86
C GLN A 20 -13.78 7.96 0.10
N LYS A 21 -14.69 7.17 0.69
CA LYS A 21 -16.00 6.85 0.09
C LYS A 21 -16.91 8.06 -0.06
N SER A 22 -16.87 9.02 0.88
CA SER A 22 -17.70 10.23 0.82
C SER A 22 -17.09 11.32 -0.07
N THR A 23 -15.76 11.42 -0.12
CA THR A 23 -15.05 12.50 -0.83
C THR A 23 -14.53 12.10 -2.20
N GLY A 24 -14.30 10.81 -2.44
CA GLY A 24 -13.58 10.29 -3.61
C GLY A 24 -12.10 10.67 -3.66
N ARG A 25 -11.53 11.23 -2.58
CA ARG A 25 -10.16 11.76 -2.55
C ARG A 25 -9.26 10.86 -1.72
N HIS A 26 -8.00 10.76 -2.14
CA HIS A 26 -6.98 10.07 -1.34
C HIS A 26 -6.79 10.78 0.00
N PHE A 27 -6.76 9.98 1.06
CA PHE A 27 -6.46 10.40 2.42
C PHE A 27 -5.44 9.41 2.98
N SER A 28 -4.29 9.92 3.40
CA SER A 28 -3.18 9.14 3.95
C SER A 28 -3.36 9.00 5.46
N GLU A 29 -3.16 7.79 5.98
CA GLU A 29 -3.09 7.50 7.42
C GLU A 29 -1.69 7.75 8.01
N LEU A 30 -0.69 7.89 7.14
CA LEU A 30 0.70 8.20 7.52
C LEU A 30 0.80 9.65 8.01
N ASP A 31 1.55 9.87 9.09
CA ASP A 31 1.78 11.21 9.67
C ASP A 31 2.89 11.99 8.95
N GLY A 32 3.59 11.32 8.03
CA GLY A 32 4.63 11.89 7.18
C GLY A 32 6.04 11.51 7.61
N SER A 33 6.23 10.99 8.83
CA SER A 33 7.52 10.47 9.29
C SER A 33 7.99 9.27 8.44
N GLU A 34 7.05 8.58 7.81
CA GLU A 34 7.27 7.46 6.91
C GLU A 34 7.71 7.86 5.51
N LEU A 35 7.67 9.16 5.17
CA LEU A 35 7.88 9.65 3.82
C LEU A 35 9.13 10.53 3.74
N ARG A 36 10.09 10.13 2.90
CA ARG A 36 11.17 11.00 2.43
C ARG A 36 10.79 11.59 1.08
N MET A 37 10.78 12.92 0.99
CA MET A 37 10.60 13.61 -0.28
C MET A 37 11.86 13.49 -1.13
N GLU A 38 11.70 13.04 -2.37
CA GLU A 38 12.78 12.90 -3.35
C GLU A 38 12.73 14.08 -4.34
N THR A 39 13.84 14.32 -5.04
CA THR A 39 13.99 15.45 -5.98
C THR A 39 13.07 15.37 -7.20
N ASP A 40 12.59 14.18 -7.54
CA ASP A 40 11.63 13.96 -8.63
C ASP A 40 10.16 14.14 -8.20
N GLY A 41 9.92 14.58 -6.96
CA GLY A 41 8.58 14.83 -6.42
C GLY A 41 7.79 13.58 -6.06
N VAL A 42 8.35 12.38 -6.26
CA VAL A 42 7.72 11.11 -5.89
C VAL A 42 8.26 10.68 -4.51
N PRO A 43 7.43 10.68 -3.46
CA PRO A 43 7.90 10.36 -2.12
C PRO A 43 8.35 8.90 -2.02
N ARG A 44 9.34 8.65 -1.17
CA ARG A 44 9.84 7.33 -0.82
C ARG A 44 9.42 6.98 0.59
N MET A 45 8.75 5.84 0.74
CA MET A 45 8.51 5.24 2.04
C MET A 45 9.81 4.67 2.62
N VAL A 46 10.22 5.22 3.77
CA VAL A 46 11.44 4.79 4.49
C VAL A 46 11.14 3.58 5.36
N SER A 47 12.12 2.68 5.52
CA SER A 47 11.86 1.37 6.16
C SER A 47 11.62 1.46 7.67
N ALA A 48 12.37 2.30 8.38
CA ALA A 48 12.43 2.25 9.84
C ALA A 48 11.07 2.34 10.56
N PRO A 49 10.12 3.22 10.15
CA PRO A 49 8.81 3.30 10.79
C PRO A 49 7.94 2.04 10.63
N PHE A 50 8.08 1.32 9.51
CA PHE A 50 7.27 0.14 9.22
C PHE A 50 7.73 -1.10 9.97
N PHE A 51 9.02 -1.22 10.32
CA PHE A 51 9.61 -2.46 10.85
C PHE A 51 10.02 -2.36 12.33
N THR A 52 9.34 -1.51 13.11
CA THR A 52 9.61 -1.35 14.56
C THR A 52 9.28 -2.60 15.38
N GLY A 53 8.27 -3.37 14.96
CA GLY A 53 7.81 -4.59 15.63
C GLY A 53 8.38 -5.90 15.08
N GLY A 54 9.25 -5.86 14.07
CA GLY A 54 9.82 -7.04 13.41
C GLY A 54 10.02 -6.86 11.90
N SER A 55 10.39 -7.93 11.21
CA SER A 55 10.75 -7.89 9.78
C SER A 55 9.57 -7.92 8.81
N VAL A 56 8.33 -8.03 9.31
CA VAL A 56 7.11 -8.11 8.50
C VAL A 56 6.04 -7.25 9.13
N SER A 57 5.40 -6.44 8.30
CA SER A 57 4.27 -5.59 8.68
C SER A 57 3.14 -5.80 7.69
N ILE A 58 1.91 -5.84 8.20
CA ILE A 58 0.71 -6.18 7.43
C ILE A 58 -0.25 -5.00 7.51
N TYR A 59 -0.61 -4.46 6.36
CA TYR A 59 -1.53 -3.33 6.22
C TYR A 59 -2.71 -3.71 5.32
N LYS A 60 -3.87 -3.13 5.61
CA LYS A 60 -5.05 -3.22 4.76
C LYS A 60 -5.09 -1.98 3.87
N HIS A 61 -5.00 -2.15 2.55
CA HIS A 61 -5.12 -1.02 1.63
C HIS A 61 -6.57 -0.54 1.51
N HIS A 62 -6.77 0.78 1.59
CA HIS A 62 -8.07 1.43 1.43
C HIS A 62 -8.56 1.40 -0.03
N ARG A 63 -9.88 1.20 -0.20
CA ARG A 63 -10.49 0.82 -1.51
C ARG A 63 -11.06 1.97 -2.33
N PHE A 64 -11.28 3.14 -1.75
CA PHE A 64 -12.20 4.14 -2.33
C PHE A 64 -11.53 5.39 -2.90
N ALA A 65 -10.21 5.41 -2.98
CA ALA A 65 -9.46 6.45 -3.66
C ALA A 65 -8.25 5.87 -4.39
N GLU A 66 -7.80 6.56 -5.45
CA GLU A 66 -6.56 6.18 -6.12
C GLU A 66 -5.37 6.35 -5.19
N MET A 67 -4.46 5.37 -5.22
CA MET A 67 -3.20 5.46 -4.49
C MET A 67 -2.26 6.41 -5.21
N VAL A 68 -1.66 7.35 -4.47
CA VAL A 68 -0.69 8.29 -5.02
C VAL A 68 0.60 7.57 -5.42
N PRO A 69 1.30 7.99 -6.48
CA PRO A 69 2.61 7.42 -6.84
C PRO A 69 3.63 7.56 -5.71
N HIS A 70 4.37 6.49 -5.44
CA HIS A 70 5.39 6.45 -4.40
C HIS A 70 6.46 5.39 -4.70
N LYS A 71 7.57 5.42 -3.94
CA LYS A 71 8.66 4.45 -3.95
C LYS A 71 8.78 3.79 -2.57
N HIS A 72 9.48 2.66 -2.50
CA HIS A 72 9.77 1.94 -1.26
C HIS A 72 11.27 1.69 -1.10
N GLU A 73 11.73 1.64 0.15
CA GLU A 73 13.03 1.04 0.53
C GLU A 73 12.92 -0.47 0.81
N PHE A 74 11.70 -1.00 0.94
CA PHE A 74 11.41 -2.39 1.27
C PHE A 74 10.60 -3.11 0.18
N LEU A 75 10.53 -4.44 0.29
CA LEU A 75 9.66 -5.26 -0.54
C LEU A 75 8.23 -5.19 0.00
N GLU A 76 7.28 -4.89 -0.85
CA GLU A 76 5.85 -4.98 -0.54
C GLU A 76 5.25 -6.16 -1.31
N LEU A 77 4.37 -6.93 -0.67
CA LEU A 77 3.57 -7.96 -1.32
C LEU A 77 2.10 -7.57 -1.23
N ASN A 78 1.49 -7.27 -2.38
CA ASN A 78 0.06 -7.00 -2.46
C ASN A 78 -0.68 -8.33 -2.61
N TYR A 79 -1.59 -8.64 -1.68
CA TYR A 79 -2.50 -9.77 -1.76
C TYR A 79 -3.94 -9.28 -1.93
N MET A 80 -4.64 -9.78 -2.95
CA MET A 80 -6.03 -9.41 -3.20
C MET A 80 -6.99 -10.32 -2.43
N TYR A 81 -7.39 -9.87 -1.24
CA TYR A 81 -8.31 -10.63 -0.40
C TYR A 81 -9.67 -10.89 -1.08
N ALA A 82 -10.25 -9.88 -1.72
CA ALA A 82 -11.52 -9.99 -2.44
C ALA A 82 -11.57 -9.02 -3.64
N GLY A 83 -12.20 -9.44 -4.73
CA GLY A 83 -12.44 -8.60 -5.91
C GLY A 83 -11.25 -8.50 -6.87
N ASN A 84 -10.96 -7.30 -7.37
CA ASN A 84 -9.87 -7.07 -8.32
C ASN A 84 -9.32 -5.64 -8.24
N CYS A 85 -8.04 -5.48 -8.57
CA CYS A 85 -7.36 -4.18 -8.61
C CYS A 85 -6.56 -4.02 -9.89
N ARG A 86 -6.55 -2.80 -10.44
CA ARG A 86 -5.63 -2.39 -11.49
C ARG A 86 -4.50 -1.61 -10.85
N GLN A 87 -3.27 -2.06 -11.04
CA GLN A 87 -2.10 -1.40 -10.47
C GLN A 87 -1.10 -1.06 -11.57
N HIS A 88 -0.28 -0.05 -11.33
CA HIS A 88 0.85 0.31 -12.18
C HIS A 88 2.14 0.14 -11.36
N VAL A 89 2.80 -1.00 -11.50
CA VAL A 89 4.05 -1.28 -10.77
C VAL A 89 5.21 -1.13 -11.73
N ALA A 90 6.16 -0.26 -11.37
CA ALA A 90 7.30 0.07 -12.23
C ALA A 90 6.89 0.50 -13.67
N GLY A 91 5.77 1.20 -13.81
CA GLY A 91 5.22 1.64 -15.10
C GLY A 91 4.54 0.54 -15.92
N ARG A 92 4.42 -0.68 -15.39
CA ARG A 92 3.71 -1.78 -16.05
C ARG A 92 2.30 -1.92 -15.49
N PRO A 93 1.25 -1.88 -16.35
CA PRO A 93 -0.10 -2.15 -15.91
C PRO A 93 -0.24 -3.63 -15.55
N LEU A 94 -0.91 -3.90 -14.43
CA LEU A 94 -1.24 -5.25 -14.00
C LEU A 94 -2.67 -5.29 -13.48
N LYS A 95 -3.31 -6.46 -13.62
CA LYS A 95 -4.62 -6.73 -13.04
C LYS A 95 -4.47 -7.83 -12.00
N LEU A 96 -4.63 -7.47 -10.74
CA LEU A 96 -4.65 -8.41 -9.63
C LEU A 96 -6.09 -8.88 -9.39
N ARG A 97 -6.28 -10.19 -9.29
CA ARG A 97 -7.59 -10.82 -9.04
C ARG A 97 -7.58 -11.45 -7.65
N GLU A 98 -8.76 -11.65 -7.08
CA GLU A 98 -9.00 -12.35 -5.83
C GLU A 98 -8.13 -13.61 -5.67
N GLY A 99 -7.51 -13.76 -4.50
CA GLY A 99 -6.56 -14.83 -4.17
C GLY A 99 -5.16 -14.66 -4.80
N GLY A 100 -4.98 -13.68 -5.69
CA GLY A 100 -3.69 -13.40 -6.32
C GLY A 100 -2.77 -12.55 -5.45
N ALA A 101 -1.46 -12.69 -5.67
CA ALA A 101 -0.43 -11.88 -5.05
C ALA A 101 0.57 -11.32 -6.07
N VAL A 102 1.05 -10.08 -5.88
CA VAL A 102 2.07 -9.44 -6.72
C VAL A 102 3.10 -8.71 -5.85
N PRO A 103 4.41 -8.92 -6.08
CA PRO A 103 5.45 -8.17 -5.39
C PRO A 103 5.69 -6.80 -6.02
N ALA A 104 5.81 -5.77 -5.19
CA ALA A 104 6.36 -4.46 -5.54
C ALA A 104 7.77 -4.34 -4.96
N ARG A 105 8.77 -4.21 -5.83
CA ARG A 105 10.19 -4.19 -5.45
C ARG A 105 10.68 -2.76 -5.18
N PRO A 106 11.68 -2.58 -4.29
CA PRO A 106 12.37 -1.30 -4.16
C PRO A 106 12.91 -0.85 -5.52
N ARG A 107 12.68 0.40 -5.88
CA ARG A 107 13.43 1.03 -6.98
C ARG A 107 14.80 1.41 -6.44
N ARG A 108 15.84 0.73 -6.94
CA ARG A 108 17.24 1.11 -6.75
C ARG A 108 17.56 2.28 -7.66
N ASP A 109 18.28 3.26 -7.14
CA ASP A 109 18.80 4.35 -7.96
C ASP A 109 19.91 3.83 -8.88
N ALA A 110 20.07 4.46 -10.05
CA ALA A 110 21.05 4.03 -11.05
C ALA A 110 22.51 4.06 -10.55
N SER A 111 22.77 4.74 -9.43
CA SER A 111 24.07 4.85 -8.77
C SER A 111 24.46 3.66 -7.89
N ASP A 112 23.59 2.65 -7.77
CA ASP A 112 23.75 1.53 -6.83
C ASP A 112 24.27 0.25 -7.53
N ARG A 113 25.15 0.42 -8.53
CA ARG A 113 25.86 -0.64 -9.26
C ARG A 113 27.36 -0.40 -9.30
#